data_AF-A0AAW9A9V3-F1
#
_entry.id   AF-A0AAW9A9V3-F1
#
_cell.length_a   1.000
_cell.length_b   1.000
_cell.length_c   1.000
_cell.angle_alpha   90.00
_cell.angle_beta   90.00
_cell.angle_gamma   90.00
#
_symmetry.space_group_name_H-M   'P 1'
#
loop_
_entity.id
_entity.type
_entity.pdbx_description
1 polymer ?
#
loop_
_entity_poly.entity_id
_entity_poly.type
_entity_poly.pdbx_seq_one_letter_code
_entity_poly.pdbx_strand_id
1 'polypeptide(L)' 'MLEEQVESKRTELIVMARQKGLSSIDTLMISEELDRLINQYNSLENEEIFLK' A
#
# COMPACT_ATOMS: atom_id res chain seq x y z
N MET A 1 11.18 -7.19 -0.82
CA MET A 1 10.11 -7.86 -1.61
C MET A 1 8.91 -6.93 -1.73
N LEU A 2 7.97 -7.18 -2.66
CA LEU A 2 6.81 -6.28 -2.82
C LEU A 2 5.89 -6.28 -1.59
N GLU A 3 5.74 -7.44 -0.93
CA GLU A 3 5.04 -7.58 0.36
C GLU A 3 5.64 -6.67 1.45
N GLU A 4 6.97 -6.62 1.58
CA GLU A 4 7.65 -5.75 2.54
C GLU A 4 7.40 -4.26 2.24
N GLN A 5 7.26 -3.88 0.97
CA GLN A 5 6.94 -2.51 0.57
C GLN A 5 5.50 -2.14 0.95
N VAL A 6 4.55 -3.07 0.78
CA VAL A 6 3.16 -2.90 1.23
C VAL A 6 3.12 -2.67 2.75
N GLU A 7 3.80 -3.50 3.53
CA GLU A 7 3.79 -3.38 5.00
C GLU A 7 4.53 -2.15 5.52
N SER A 8 5.64 -1.76 4.87
CA SER A 8 6.31 -0.50 5.17
C SER A 8 5.40 0.70 4.91
N LYS A 9 4.74 0.73 3.74
CA LYS A 9 3.85 1.84 3.35
C LYS A 9 2.58 1.88 4.20
N ARG A 10 2.05 0.73 4.64
CA ARG A 10 0.96 0.63 5.62
C ARG A 10 1.33 1.27 6.95
N THR A 11 2.55 0.99 7.43
CA THR A 11 3.06 1.59 8.67
C THR A 11 3.18 3.11 8.54
N GLU A 12 3.71 3.58 7.41
CA GLU A 12 3.81 5.01 7.09
C GLU A 12 2.44 5.70 7.10
N LEU A 13 1.43 5.08 6.48
CA LEU A 13 0.06 5.59 6.46
C LEU A 13 -0.52 5.74 7.86
N ILE A 14 -0.36 4.73 8.73
CA ILE A 14 -0.86 4.76 10.11
C ILE A 14 -0.21 5.89 10.90
N VAL A 15 1.11 6.07 10.74
CA VAL A 15 1.85 7.15 11.41
C VAL A 15 1.39 8.51 10.91
N MET A 16 1.25 8.71 9.60
CA MET A 16 0.77 9.98 9.04
C MET A 16 -0.68 10.29 9.39
N ALA A 17 -1.56 9.30 9.36
CA ALA A 17 -2.95 9.46 9.79
C ALA A 17 -3.05 9.91 11.25
N ARG A 18 -2.19 9.38 12.13
CA ARG A 18 -2.12 9.82 13.54
C ARG A 18 -1.59 11.24 13.70
N GLN A 19 -0.64 11.66 12.87
CA GLN A 19 0.00 12.98 13.00
C GLN A 19 -0.79 14.11 12.33
N LYS A 20 -1.35 13.85 11.14
CA LYS A 20 -1.95 14.86 10.27
C LYS A 20 -3.46 14.66 10.04
N GLY A 21 -4.00 13.52 10.48
CA GLY A 21 -5.38 13.12 10.21
C GLY A 21 -5.54 12.44 8.86
N LEU A 22 -6.67 11.75 8.69
CA LEU A 22 -7.00 10.98 7.49
C LEU A 22 -7.32 11.84 6.27
N SER A 23 -7.75 13.08 6.49
CA SER A 23 -8.11 14.02 5.42
C SER A 23 -6.95 14.90 4.95
N SER A 24 -5.76 14.80 5.57
CA SER A 24 -4.61 15.56 5.10
C SER A 24 -4.15 15.06 3.73
N ILE A 25 -3.71 15.99 2.87
CA ILE A 25 -3.21 15.67 1.53
C ILE A 25 -2.08 14.63 1.62
N ASP A 26 -1.18 14.76 2.60
CA ASP A 26 -0.06 13.85 2.79
C ASP A 26 -0.54 12.41 3.10
N THR A 27 -1.52 12.26 4.01
CA THR A 27 -2.11 10.94 4.32
C THR A 27 -2.82 10.35 3.11
N LEU A 28 -3.53 11.17 2.33
CA LEU A 28 -4.21 10.73 1.11
C LEU A 28 -3.23 10.24 0.04
N MET A 29 -2.13 10.97 -0.18
CA MET A 29 -1.10 10.55 -1.14
C MET A 29 -0.47 9.20 -0.77
N ILE A 30 -0.20 8.99 0.52
CA ILE A 30 0.34 7.71 1.00
C ILE A 30 -0.69 6.59 0.85
N SER A 31 -1.98 6.87 1.07
CA SER A 31 -3.06 5.90 0.85
C SER A 31 -3.13 5.46 -0.62
N GLU A 32 -3.07 6.40 -1.56
CA GLU A 32 -3.07 6.08 -2.99
C GLU A 32 -1.84 5.27 -3.41
N GLU A 33 -0.68 5.56 -2.82
CA GLU A 33 0.54 4.79 -3.08
C GLU A 33 0.45 3.37 -2.53
N LEU A 34 -0.10 3.21 -1.31
CA LEU A 34 -0.37 1.90 -0.72
C LEU A 34 -1.33 1.07 -1.59
N ASP A 35 -2.41 1.69 -2.09
CA ASP A 35 -3.37 1.01 -2.97
C ASP A 35 -2.71 0.54 -4.26
N ARG A 36 -1.81 1.33 -4.86
CA ARG A 36 -1.03 0.91 -6.03
C ARG A 36 -0.15 -0.31 -5.73
N LEU A 37 0.54 -0.32 -4.58
CA LEU A 37 1.39 -1.45 -4.18
C LEU A 37 0.59 -2.72 -3.92
N ILE A 38 -0.56 -2.61 -3.26
CA ILE A 38 -1.48 -3.73 -3.02
C ILE A 38 -1.98 -4.29 -4.35
N ASN A 39 -2.37 -3.44 -5.29
CA ASN A 39 -2.83 -3.88 -6.60
C ASN A 39 -1.72 -4.62 -7.38
N GLN A 40 -0.49 -4.11 -7.35
CA GLN A 40 0.65 -4.80 -7.97
C GLN A 40 0.91 -6.16 -7.32
N TYR A 41 0.85 -6.23 -5.99
CA TYR A 41 1.05 -7.47 -5.25
C TYR A 41 -0.01 -8.52 -5.61
N ASN A 42 -1.28 -8.11 -5.58
CA ASN A 42 -2.39 -8.96 -5.96
C ASN A 42 -2.31 -9.41 -7.43
N SER A 43 -1.85 -8.55 -8.34
CA SER A 43 -1.65 -8.93 -9.75
C SER A 43 -0.59 -10.01 -9.91
N LEU A 44 0.53 -9.92 -9.18
CA LEU A 44 1.58 -10.94 -9.22
C LEU A 44 1.11 -12.28 -8.64
N GLU A 45 0.35 -12.27 -7.54
CA GLU A 45 -0.26 -13.52 -7.00
C GLU A 45 -1.25 -14.14 -8.00
N ASN A 46 -2.07 -13.32 -8.66
CA ASN A 46 -3.06 -13.82 -9.63
C ASN A 46 -2.40 -14.39 -10.90
N GLU A 47 -1.29 -13.84 -11.38
CA GLU A 47 -0.52 -14.41 -12.49
C GLU A 47 0.13 -15.74 -12.10
N GLU A 48 0.60 -15.89 -10.87
CA GLU A 48 1.21 -17.14 -10.38
C GLU A 48 0.17 -18.28 -10.23
N ILE A 49 -1.09 -17.95 -9.94
CA ILE A 49 -2.20 -18.91 -9.89
C ILE A 49 -2.60 -19.39 -11.30
N PHE A 50 -2.54 -18.53 -12.31
CA PHE A 50 -2.90 -18.88 -13.69
C PHE A 50 -1.81 -19.68 -14.44
N LEU A 51 -0.57 -19.69 -13.94
CA LEU A 51 0.57 -20.38 -14.54
C LEU A 51 0.95 -21.70 -13.84
N LYS A 52 0.23 -22.11 -12.78
CA LYS A 52 0.35 -23.41 -12.10
C LYS A 52 -0.73 -24.39 -12.56
#